data_AF-A0AA88Y1Y6-F1
#
_entry.id   AF-A0AA88Y1Y6-F1
#
_cell.length_a   1.000
_cell.length_b   1.000
_cell.length_c   1.000
_cell.angle_alpha   90.00
_cell.angle_beta   90.00
_cell.angle_gamma   90.00
#
_symmetry.space_group_name_H-M   'P 1'
#
loop_
_entity.id
_entity.type
_entity.pdbx_description
1 polymer ?
#
loop_
_entity_poly.entity_id
_entity_poly.type
_entity_poly.pdbx_seq_one_letter_code
_entity_poly.pdbx_strand_id
1 'polypeptide(L)'
;MNLLFLCDKIIIFQSYCLRNEDCGHADRLCCSVTPSLGKRQVDANFMVHYCLPYKTENATWCDLHLQYSPEQPFYLGLCPCGPGLTCGPTDELNPKYYPRERYGKCKKSV
;
A
#
# COMPACT_ATOMS: atom_id res chain seq x y z
N MET A 1 -1.16 -26.95 -8.97
CA MET A 1 -0.24 -27.63 -8.02
C MET A 1 -0.32 -26.85 -6.72
N ASN A 2 -0.97 -27.44 -5.71
CA ASN A 2 -1.09 -26.88 -4.36
C ASN A 2 0.28 -26.95 -3.67
N LEU A 3 0.73 -25.83 -3.10
CA LEU A 3 1.80 -25.84 -2.11
C LEU A 3 1.40 -24.96 -0.93
N LEU A 4 0.79 -25.58 0.06
CA LEU A 4 0.66 -25.05 1.42
C LEU A 4 2.00 -25.23 2.12
N PHE A 5 2.67 -24.14 2.49
CA PHE A 5 3.77 -24.15 3.45
C PHE A 5 3.45 -23.16 4.58
N LEU A 6 3.15 -23.72 5.75
CA LEU A 6 3.13 -23.02 7.03
C LEU A 6 4.56 -22.65 7.41
N CYS A 7 4.84 -21.35 7.53
CA CYS A 7 5.99 -20.84 8.28
C CYS A 7 5.61 -19.48 8.85
N ASP A 8 5.78 -19.33 10.17
CA ASP A 8 5.45 -18.19 11.02
C ASP A 8 6.37 -16.97 10.78
N LYS A 9 6.53 -16.57 9.51
CA LYS A 9 7.32 -15.43 9.08
C LYS A 9 6.64 -14.82 7.88
N ILE A 10 6.26 -13.55 8.02
CA ILE A 10 5.73 -12.65 6.99
C ILE A 10 6.23 -13.09 5.61
N ILE A 11 5.40 -13.82 4.86
CA ILE A 11 5.70 -14.11 3.46
C ILE A 11 5.44 -12.79 2.76
N ILE A 12 6.53 -12.07 2.47
CA ILE A 12 6.48 -10.96 1.53
C ILE A 12 6.23 -11.60 0.17
N PHE A 13 4.95 -11.83 -0.14
CA PHE A 13 4.49 -12.10 -1.50
C PHE A 13 4.66 -10.81 -2.29
N GLN A 14 5.90 -10.48 -2.66
CA GLN A 14 6.20 -9.55 -3.74
C GLN A 14 5.87 -10.25 -5.06
N SER A 15 4.60 -10.58 -5.25
CA SER A 15 4.07 -10.99 -6.54
C SER A 15 3.89 -9.74 -7.40
N TYR A 16 4.29 -9.88 -8.66
CA TYR A 16 3.93 -8.92 -9.70
C TYR A 16 2.40 -8.83 -9.80
N CYS A 17 1.87 -7.64 -10.05
CA CYS A 17 0.45 -7.38 -10.21
C CYS A 17 0.22 -6.35 -11.31
N LEU A 18 -0.97 -6.30 -11.87
CA LEU A 18 -1.47 -5.20 -12.70
C LEU A 18 -2.67 -4.54 -12.05
N ARG A 19 -3.38 -5.27 -11.20
CA ARG A 19 -4.58 -4.87 -10.47
C ARG A 19 -4.55 -5.38 -9.03
N ASN A 20 -5.33 -4.75 -8.16
CA ASN A 20 -5.48 -5.17 -6.76
C ASN A 20 -5.97 -6.63 -6.65
N GLU A 21 -6.82 -7.07 -7.58
CA GLU A 21 -7.36 -8.43 -7.66
C GLU A 21 -6.27 -9.49 -7.86
N ASP A 22 -5.19 -9.16 -8.56
CA ASP A 22 -4.08 -10.08 -8.83
C ASP A 22 -3.33 -10.46 -7.54
N CYS A 23 -3.50 -9.67 -6.47
CA CYS A 23 -2.86 -9.92 -5.18
C CYS A 23 -3.60 -10.97 -4.33
N GLY A 24 -4.78 -11.45 -4.73
CA GLY A 24 -5.50 -12.55 -4.08
C GLY A 24 -6.13 -12.25 -2.71
N HIS A 25 -5.80 -11.13 -2.07
CA HIS A 25 -6.35 -10.67 -0.80
C HIS A 25 -6.77 -9.20 -0.88
N ALA A 26 -7.85 -8.90 -1.59
CA ALA A 26 -8.30 -7.54 -1.88
C ALA A 26 -8.66 -6.70 -0.63
N ASP A 27 -8.85 -7.33 0.53
CA ASP A 27 -9.08 -6.67 1.82
C ASP A 27 -7.78 -6.25 2.54
N ARG A 28 -6.63 -6.81 2.14
CA ARG A 28 -5.34 -6.67 2.84
C ARG A 28 -4.20 -6.17 1.98
N LEU A 29 -4.24 -6.46 0.68
CA LEU A 29 -3.18 -6.17 -0.28
C LEU A 29 -3.70 -5.27 -1.38
N CYS A 30 -2.84 -4.38 -1.86
CA CYS A 30 -3.07 -3.55 -3.02
C CYS A 30 -1.94 -3.74 -4.03
N CYS A 31 -2.24 -3.51 -5.31
CA CYS A 31 -1.23 -3.40 -6.33
C CYS A 31 -0.62 -2.01 -6.31
N SER A 32 0.67 -1.94 -5.99
CA SER A 32 1.45 -0.72 -5.81
C SER A 32 2.41 -0.55 -6.98
N VAL A 33 2.38 0.62 -7.61
CA VAL A 33 3.11 0.90 -8.85
C VAL A 33 4.08 2.06 -8.64
N THR A 34 5.37 1.77 -8.63
CA THR A 34 6.44 2.77 -8.36
C THR A 34 7.45 2.83 -9.49
N PRO A 35 8.07 3.98 -9.79
CA PRO A 35 9.23 4.03 -10.68
C PRO A 35 10.36 3.09 -10.22
N SER A 36 11.11 2.52 -11.15
CA SER A 36 12.25 1.67 -10.84
C SER A 36 13.42 2.46 -10.27
N LEU A 37 13.57 2.42 -8.94
CA LEU A 37 14.80 2.86 -8.26
C LEU A 37 15.86 1.73 -8.26
N GLY A 38 16.14 1.15 -9.44
CA GLY A 38 17.14 0.08 -9.60
C GLY A 38 16.62 -1.35 -9.40
N LYS A 39 15.32 -1.60 -9.62
CA LYS A 39 14.73 -2.95 -9.54
C LYS A 39 14.88 -3.71 -10.86
N ARG A 40 14.97 -5.04 -10.75
CA ARG A 40 15.25 -5.96 -11.88
C ARG A 40 14.03 -6.33 -12.74
N GLN A 41 12.81 -6.29 -12.19
CA GLN A 41 11.57 -6.54 -12.93
C GLN A 41 10.80 -5.22 -13.08
N VAL A 42 10.71 -4.74 -14.32
CA VAL A 42 10.05 -3.48 -14.68
C VAL A 42 9.16 -3.72 -15.89
N ASP A 43 8.08 -2.95 -16.03
CA ASP A 43 7.32 -2.89 -17.27
C ASP A 43 8.04 -2.03 -18.33
N ALA A 44 7.41 -1.91 -19.51
CA ALA A 44 7.93 -1.12 -20.63
C ALA A 44 8.13 0.38 -20.30
N ASN A 45 7.51 0.88 -19.23
CA ASN A 45 7.59 2.27 -18.78
C ASN A 45 8.53 2.45 -17.59
N PHE A 46 9.38 1.46 -17.29
CA PHE A 46 10.26 1.45 -16.12
C PHE A 46 9.51 1.52 -14.78
N MET A 47 8.24 1.11 -14.76
CA MET A 47 7.47 1.01 -13.53
C MET A 47 7.58 -0.40 -12.96
N VAL A 48 7.53 -0.46 -11.64
CA VAL A 48 7.60 -1.69 -10.87
C VAL A 48 6.29 -1.87 -10.15
N HIS A 49 5.71 -3.06 -10.29
CA HIS A 49 4.42 -3.40 -9.73
C HIS A 49 4.59 -4.47 -8.66
N TYR A 50 4.05 -4.21 -7.46
CA TYR A 50 4.13 -5.11 -6.32
C TYR A 50 2.83 -5.16 -5.55
N CYS A 51 2.44 -6.36 -5.13
CA CYS A 51 1.45 -6.49 -4.06
C CYS A 51 2.06 -6.04 -2.74
N LEU A 52 1.53 -4.97 -2.16
CA LEU A 52 1.91 -4.44 -0.86
C LEU A 52 0.71 -4.44 0.10
N PRO A 53 0.93 -4.55 1.41
CA PRO A 53 -0.17 -4.44 2.37
C PRO A 53 -0.75 -3.03 2.41
N TYR A 54 -2.06 -2.92 2.55
CA TYR A 54 -2.70 -1.68 2.96
C TYR A 54 -2.19 -1.24 4.33
N LYS A 55 -2.15 0.08 4.57
CA LYS A 55 -1.75 0.65 5.86
C LYS A 55 -2.86 0.42 6.88
N THR A 56 -2.47 -0.04 8.07
CA THR A 56 -3.37 -0.22 9.23
C THR A 56 -3.38 1.03 10.10
N GLU A 57 -4.22 1.08 11.14
CA GLU A 57 -4.24 2.15 12.15
C GLU A 57 -2.85 2.37 12.81
N ASN A 58 -2.07 1.29 12.91
CA ASN A 58 -0.73 1.31 13.50
C ASN A 58 0.37 1.77 12.53
N ALA A 59 0.06 1.98 11.25
CA ALA A 59 1.05 2.47 10.30
C ALA A 59 1.65 3.79 10.78
N THR A 60 2.97 3.95 10.62
CA THR A 60 3.68 5.16 11.07
C THR A 60 3.07 6.41 10.46
N TRP A 61 2.70 6.37 9.19
CA TRP A 61 2.12 7.50 8.46
C TRP A 61 1.29 7.00 7.27
N CYS A 62 0.40 7.85 6.78
CA CYS A 62 -0.31 7.71 5.50
C CYS A 62 -0.24 9.03 4.72
N ASP A 63 -0.46 9.01 3.40
CA ASP A 63 -0.53 10.21 2.57
C ASP A 63 -1.97 10.71 2.50
N LEU A 64 -2.21 11.97 2.85
CA LEU A 64 -3.54 12.57 2.95
C LEU A 64 -4.27 12.59 1.59
N HIS A 65 -3.53 12.62 0.49
CA HIS A 65 -4.07 12.63 -0.87
C HIS A 65 -4.31 11.23 -1.44
N LEU A 66 -3.96 10.18 -0.68
CA LEU A 66 -4.08 8.81 -1.12
C LEU A 66 -5.05 8.03 -0.23
N GLN A 67 -6.31 7.95 -0.68
CA GLN A 67 -7.38 7.26 0.02
C GLN A 67 -7.72 5.94 -0.66
N TYR A 68 -8.20 4.98 0.13
CA TYR A 68 -8.74 3.75 -0.41
C TYR A 68 -10.00 4.04 -1.25
N SER A 69 -10.05 3.44 -2.42
CA SER A 69 -11.25 3.36 -3.25
C SER A 69 -11.38 1.93 -3.80
N PRO A 70 -12.58 1.33 -3.75
CA PRO A 70 -12.83 0.01 -4.33
C PRO A 70 -12.76 0.02 -5.87
N GLU A 71 -12.93 1.19 -6.49
CA GLU A 71 -12.90 1.36 -7.96
C GLU A 71 -11.48 1.54 -8.49
N GLN A 72 -10.53 1.87 -7.62
CA GLN A 72 -9.15 2.12 -8.01
C GLN A 72 -8.45 0.78 -8.33
N PRO A 73 -8.02 0.52 -9.57
CA PRO A 73 -7.49 -0.78 -9.95
C PRO A 73 -6.10 -1.05 -9.37
N PHE A 74 -5.29 -0.01 -9.15
CA PHE A 74 -3.95 -0.05 -8.56
C PHE A 74 -3.59 1.34 -8.02
N TYR A 75 -2.55 1.44 -7.20
CA TYR A 75 -2.11 2.70 -6.59
C TYR A 75 -0.72 3.09 -7.07
N LEU A 76 -0.56 4.32 -7.54
CA LEU A 76 0.76 4.87 -7.84
C LEU A 76 1.47 5.22 -6.52
N GLY A 77 2.72 4.80 -6.36
CA GLY A 77 3.45 4.97 -5.11
C GLY A 77 3.26 3.78 -4.17
N LEU A 78 2.82 4.05 -2.93
CA LEU A 78 2.53 3.04 -1.89
C LEU A 78 1.03 2.78 -1.78
N CYS A 79 0.61 1.74 -1.04
CA CYS A 79 -0.81 1.53 -0.72
C CYS A 79 -1.36 2.59 0.28
N PRO A 80 -2.65 2.95 0.17
CA PRO A 80 -3.35 3.80 1.14
C PRO A 80 -3.60 3.09 2.48
N CYS A 81 -4.30 3.78 3.40
CA CYS A 81 -5.01 3.10 4.49
C CYS A 81 -5.98 2.04 3.95
N GLY A 82 -6.17 0.95 4.67
CA GLY A 82 -7.01 -0.16 4.22
C GLY A 82 -8.52 0.14 4.24
N PRO A 83 -9.35 -0.78 3.74
CA PRO A 83 -10.81 -0.66 3.77
C PRO A 83 -11.33 -0.33 5.18
N GLY A 84 -12.24 0.64 5.28
CA GLY A 84 -12.80 1.11 6.57
C GLY A 84 -11.88 2.06 7.36
N LEU A 85 -10.72 2.42 6.81
CA LEU A 85 -9.82 3.42 7.37
C LEU A 85 -9.68 4.60 6.40
N THR A 86 -9.52 5.80 6.96
CA THR A 86 -9.24 7.03 6.23
C THR A 86 -7.91 7.60 6.72
N CYS A 87 -7.09 8.09 5.79
CA CYS A 87 -5.91 8.87 6.17
C CYS A 87 -6.35 10.28 6.58
N GLY A 88 -6.18 10.63 7.86
CA GLY A 88 -6.58 11.92 8.39
C GLY A 88 -5.42 12.72 9.00
N PRO A 89 -5.55 14.06 9.10
CA PRO A 89 -4.56 14.90 9.76
C PRO A 89 -4.26 14.45 11.19
N THR A 90 -3.03 14.69 11.63
CA THR A 90 -2.54 14.30 12.96
C THR A 90 -1.48 15.26 13.47
N ASP A 91 -1.39 15.35 14.81
CA ASP A 91 -0.32 16.03 15.53
C ASP A 91 0.76 15.08 16.07
N GLU A 92 0.57 13.76 15.91
CA GLU A 92 1.46 12.73 16.42
C GLU A 92 2.80 12.62 15.66
N LEU A 93 2.84 13.09 14.42
CA LEU A 93 4.01 12.96 13.55
C LEU A 93 4.91 14.19 13.66
N ASN A 94 6.22 13.94 13.64
CA ASN A 94 7.20 15.02 13.61
C ASN A 94 7.12 15.77 12.25
N PRO A 95 6.74 17.07 12.24
CA PRO A 95 6.50 17.82 11.01
C PRO A 95 7.76 18.03 10.16
N LYS A 96 8.96 17.89 10.74
CA LYS A 96 10.23 17.97 10.01
C LYS A 96 10.39 16.81 9.00
N TYR A 97 9.91 15.63 9.37
CA TYR A 97 10.03 14.42 8.55
C TYR A 97 8.73 14.09 7.81
N TYR A 98 7.60 14.50 8.39
CA TYR A 98 6.26 14.26 7.88
C TYR A 98 5.46 15.57 7.86
N PRO A 99 5.60 16.39 6.80
CA PRO A 99 4.84 17.63 6.67
C PRO A 99 3.33 17.41 6.78
N ARG A 100 2.65 18.27 7.53
CA ARG A 100 1.25 18.10 7.98
C ARG A 100 0.23 18.23 6.85
N GLU A 101 0.60 18.94 5.80
CA GLU A 101 -0.17 19.12 4.58
C GLU A 101 -0.15 17.88 3.67
N ARG A 102 0.75 16.94 3.93
CA ARG A 102 0.94 15.74 3.11
C ARG A 102 0.68 14.45 3.85
N TYR A 103 1.07 14.36 5.13
CA TYR A 103 1.04 13.11 5.87
C TYR A 103 0.12 13.15 7.08
N GLY A 104 -0.48 11.99 7.36
CA GLY A 104 -1.43 11.79 8.44
C GLY A 104 -1.30 10.43 9.09
N LYS A 105 -2.34 10.03 9.83
CA LYS A 105 -2.49 8.70 10.42
C LYS A 105 -3.78 8.04 9.95
N CYS A 106 -3.74 6.73 9.76
CA CYS A 106 -4.94 5.96 9.45
C CYS A 106 -5.85 5.92 10.68
N LYS A 107 -7.12 6.29 10.50
CA LYS A 107 -8.16 6.29 11.53
C LYS A 107 -9.39 5.59 10.97
N LYS A 108 -10.26 5.03 11.83
CA LYS A 108 -11.53 4.48 11.38
C LYS A 108 -12.35 5.55 10.66
N SER A 109 -12.86 5.20 9.49
CA SER A 109 -13.85 6.02 8.80
C SER A 109 -15.10 6.11 9.67
N VAL A 110 -15.58 7.33 9.93
CA VAL A 110 -16.82 7.59 10.67
C VAL A 110 -18.02 7.38 9.76
#